data_AF-A0A359MRX7-F1
#
_entry.id   AF-A0A359MRX7-F1
#
_cell.length_a   1.000
_cell.length_b   1.000
_cell.length_c   1.000
_cell.angle_alpha   90.00
_cell.angle_beta   90.00
_cell.angle_gamma   90.00
#
_symmetry.space_group_name_H-M   'P 1'
#
loop_
_entity.id
_entity.type
_entity.pdbx_description
1 polymer ?
#
loop_
_entity_poly.entity_id
_entity_poly.type
_entity_poly.pdbx_seq_one_letter_code
_entity_poly.pdbx_strand_id
1 'polypeptide(L)'
;MKDSKKRTLLIHVIGMFVARAAFYNMNPLAIGYFTAALIANTGGKMAFLAITIGIMTAMPITRALKYLLTMITTLVILEIPMIKKRKIPQIVMYAIPSAALGLYSLMEITAGGPVSHYFLLTILEMVIAVVSAGLFQYGIEFIMQSSKGYKMNNEQMISMAVLVAVMIYAFPELPVNYVAPVETFVYFIVLFFTYKYGVGQGAITGAVCGLALSLRGGPVSDIGLFTMMGILPAVFREMGRFPVAAVYLATAAIMGLINPAMELSINEIGALSSAVVVFLLLPRNLIYRVDAVDGIGKQEILAADNLKKIAKTRMKVFSDSFLKLSKTLDTITEKQIKLKQKEINRMFEDVSEKLCKNCSNCTNCWENNLEDTYQAACTLFEAAERNGFIQKEDIPAKFLSDCIAVDEFVSETNRSFEIAKLNQIWQNRVAESREVIAEQLKEVSTVIQDITSDIYTAEQASRMTEEKVIRRLKAEHILVK
;
A
#
# COMPACT_ATOMS: atom_id res chain seq x y z
N MET A 1 22.85 -18.94 -13.16
CA MET A 1 23.33 -19.00 -14.57
C MET A 1 22.52 -19.92 -15.49
N LYS A 2 22.24 -21.19 -15.16
CA LYS A 2 21.45 -22.10 -16.03
C LYS A 2 20.04 -21.58 -16.36
N ASP A 3 19.37 -20.95 -15.40
CA ASP A 3 17.99 -20.46 -15.58
C ASP A 3 17.90 -19.22 -16.50
N SER A 4 18.90 -18.33 -16.43
CA SER A 4 19.01 -17.17 -17.33
C SER A 4 19.22 -17.60 -18.79
N LYS A 5 20.08 -18.58 -19.06
CA LYS A 5 20.28 -19.11 -20.42
C LYS A 5 19.00 -19.71 -21.03
N LYS A 6 18.18 -20.41 -20.23
CA LYS A 6 16.89 -20.96 -20.68
C LYS A 6 15.88 -19.87 -21.03
N ARG A 7 15.79 -18.82 -20.21
CA ARG A 7 14.91 -17.66 -20.46
C ARG A 7 15.34 -16.89 -21.70
N THR A 8 16.64 -16.69 -21.85
CA THR A 8 17.22 -16.10 -23.05
C THR A 8 16.88 -16.94 -24.29
N LEU A 9 17.03 -18.27 -24.25
CA LEU A 9 16.63 -19.14 -25.36
C LEU A 9 15.13 -19.01 -25.69
N LEU A 10 14.26 -18.95 -24.67
CA LEU A 10 12.82 -18.76 -24.86
C LEU A 10 12.51 -17.45 -25.61
N ILE A 11 13.17 -16.35 -25.24
CA ILE A 11 13.03 -15.04 -25.91
C ILE A 11 13.45 -15.14 -27.38
N HIS A 12 14.52 -15.88 -27.70
CA HIS A 12 14.92 -16.10 -29.09
C HIS A 12 13.87 -16.87 -29.90
N VAL A 13 13.28 -17.92 -29.31
CA VAL A 13 12.22 -18.70 -29.96
C VAL A 13 10.99 -17.83 -30.20
N ILE A 14 10.55 -17.05 -29.20
CA ILE A 14 9.44 -16.11 -29.34
C ILE A 14 9.75 -15.09 -30.45
N GLY A 15 10.96 -14.55 -30.48
CA GLY A 15 11.40 -13.61 -31.53
C GLY A 15 11.33 -14.20 -32.93
N MET A 16 11.69 -15.48 -33.11
CA MET A 16 11.55 -16.16 -34.41
C MET A 16 10.09 -16.23 -34.87
N PHE A 17 9.14 -16.52 -33.97
CA PHE A 17 7.71 -16.54 -34.30
C PHE A 17 7.15 -15.14 -34.54
N VAL A 18 7.45 -14.17 -33.65
CA VAL A 18 7.01 -12.78 -33.81
C VAL A 18 7.49 -12.19 -35.14
N ALA A 19 8.71 -12.54 -35.56
CA ALA A 19 9.28 -12.10 -36.81
C ALA A 19 8.63 -12.71 -38.07
N ARG A 20 7.71 -13.67 -37.92
CA ARG A 20 6.87 -14.17 -39.03
C ARG A 20 5.58 -13.38 -39.21
N ALA A 21 5.25 -12.45 -38.30
CA ALA A 21 4.02 -11.66 -38.33
C ALA A 21 4.06 -10.58 -39.42
N ALA A 22 3.95 -10.98 -40.68
CA ALA A 22 3.85 -10.08 -41.82
C ALA A 22 2.37 -9.77 -42.14
N PHE A 23 2.01 -8.49 -42.18
CA PHE A 23 0.68 -8.01 -42.57
C PHE A 23 0.81 -6.89 -43.59
N TYR A 24 -0.10 -6.82 -44.57
CA TYR A 24 -0.05 -5.82 -45.66
C TYR A 24 1.34 -5.70 -46.35
N ASN A 25 2.06 -6.82 -46.49
CA ASN A 25 3.44 -6.86 -47.01
C ASN A 25 4.49 -6.11 -46.18
N MET A 26 4.22 -5.86 -44.89
CA MET A 26 5.10 -5.17 -43.95
C MET A 26 5.38 -6.07 -42.73
N ASN A 27 6.53 -5.89 -42.09
CA ASN A 27 6.93 -6.61 -40.88
C ASN A 27 7.62 -5.70 -39.85
N PRO A 28 6.97 -4.60 -39.42
CA PRO A 28 7.54 -3.66 -38.45
C PRO A 28 7.67 -4.27 -37.05
N LEU A 29 6.86 -5.29 -36.71
CA LEU A 29 6.90 -5.98 -35.42
C LEU A 29 8.23 -6.70 -35.19
N ALA A 30 8.86 -7.24 -36.24
CA ALA A 30 10.18 -7.87 -36.14
C ALA A 30 11.25 -6.86 -35.66
N ILE A 31 11.20 -5.62 -36.18
CA ILE A 31 12.14 -4.56 -35.79
C ILE A 31 11.88 -4.09 -34.36
N GLY A 32 10.60 -3.93 -33.98
CA GLY A 32 10.24 -3.61 -32.61
C GLY A 32 10.72 -4.67 -31.62
N TYR A 33 10.48 -5.94 -31.91
CA TYR A 33 10.93 -7.05 -31.06
C TYR A 33 12.45 -7.13 -30.97
N PHE A 34 13.16 -6.98 -32.09
CA PHE A 34 14.63 -6.97 -32.10
C PHE A 34 15.20 -5.84 -31.25
N THR A 35 14.62 -4.64 -31.38
CA THR A 35 14.99 -3.47 -30.58
C THR A 35 14.79 -3.75 -29.09
N ALA A 36 13.62 -4.26 -28.70
CA ALA A 36 13.32 -4.61 -27.32
C ALA A 36 14.30 -5.68 -26.76
N ALA A 37 14.64 -6.69 -27.55
CA ALA A 37 15.60 -7.74 -27.17
C ALA A 37 17.02 -7.18 -26.96
N LEU A 38 17.48 -6.26 -27.82
CA LEU A 38 18.78 -5.60 -27.67
C LEU A 38 18.86 -4.78 -26.39
N ILE A 39 17.82 -4.01 -26.09
CA ILE A 39 17.75 -3.16 -24.89
C ILE A 39 17.75 -4.02 -23.62
N ALA A 40 17.06 -5.16 -23.64
CA ALA A 40 17.04 -6.13 -22.55
C ALA A 40 18.36 -6.93 -22.41
N ASN A 41 19.37 -6.68 -23.24
CA ASN A 41 20.66 -7.38 -23.24
C ASN A 41 20.54 -8.92 -23.35
N THR A 42 19.59 -9.43 -24.14
CA THR A 42 19.34 -10.88 -24.29
C THR A 42 20.27 -11.58 -25.27
N GLY A 43 21.41 -10.99 -25.63
CA GLY A 43 22.39 -11.56 -26.57
C GLY A 43 22.11 -11.19 -28.03
N GLY A 44 22.44 -9.94 -28.40
CA GLY A 44 22.06 -9.31 -29.67
C GLY A 44 22.35 -10.12 -30.94
N LYS A 45 23.46 -10.87 -31.00
CA LYS A 45 23.81 -11.71 -32.16
C LYS A 45 22.88 -12.92 -32.34
N MET A 46 22.45 -13.54 -31.24
CA MET A 46 21.52 -14.67 -31.28
C MET A 46 20.10 -14.18 -31.60
N ALA A 47 19.71 -13.00 -31.08
CA ALA A 47 18.45 -12.34 -31.42
C ALA A 47 18.38 -12.01 -32.91
N PHE A 48 19.47 -11.48 -33.46
CA PHE A 48 19.61 -11.21 -34.89
C PHE A 48 19.39 -12.48 -35.72
N LEU A 49 20.05 -13.59 -35.38
CA LEU A 49 19.93 -14.85 -36.12
C LEU A 49 18.50 -15.40 -36.06
N ALA A 50 17.90 -15.46 -34.87
CA ALA A 50 16.56 -16.02 -34.67
C ALA A 50 15.47 -15.22 -35.42
N ILE A 51 15.55 -13.89 -35.36
CA ILE A 51 14.58 -13.00 -36.02
C ILE A 51 14.77 -13.03 -37.54
N THR A 52 16.02 -13.08 -38.02
CA THR A 52 16.30 -13.21 -39.47
C THR A 52 15.69 -14.49 -40.04
N ILE A 53 15.83 -15.62 -39.33
CA ILE A 53 15.18 -16.88 -39.72
C ILE A 53 13.66 -16.69 -39.81
N GLY A 54 13.04 -16.04 -38.82
CA GLY A 54 11.61 -15.74 -38.84
C GLY A 54 11.19 -14.94 -40.07
N ILE A 55 11.85 -13.80 -40.35
CA ILE A 55 11.53 -12.94 -41.51
C ILE A 55 11.66 -13.73 -42.83
N MET A 56 12.76 -14.47 -43.00
CA MET A 56 13.03 -15.24 -44.21
C MET A 56 12.00 -16.35 -44.47
N THR A 57 11.38 -16.88 -43.43
CA THR A 57 10.33 -17.91 -43.56
C THR A 57 8.94 -17.35 -43.84
N ALA A 58 8.75 -16.03 -43.74
CA ALA A 58 7.45 -15.37 -43.93
C ALA A 58 7.39 -14.48 -45.19
N MET A 59 8.53 -14.01 -45.70
CA MET A 59 8.56 -13.04 -46.80
C MET A 59 9.66 -13.34 -47.85
N PRO A 60 9.46 -12.94 -49.12
CA PRO A 60 10.47 -13.05 -50.16
C PRO A 60 11.75 -12.27 -49.82
N ILE A 61 12.90 -12.76 -50.29
CA ILE A 61 14.22 -12.20 -49.95
C ILE A 61 14.37 -10.72 -50.36
N THR A 62 13.73 -10.30 -51.45
CA THR A 62 13.76 -8.92 -51.95
C THR A 62 13.18 -7.93 -50.95
N ARG A 63 12.15 -8.34 -50.19
CA ARG A 63 11.51 -7.52 -49.15
C ARG A 63 12.15 -7.75 -47.78
N ALA A 64 12.66 -8.95 -47.51
CA ALA A 64 13.37 -9.24 -46.26
C ALA A 64 14.64 -8.38 -46.10
N LEU A 65 15.27 -7.98 -47.23
CA LEU A 65 16.52 -7.23 -47.24
C LEU A 65 16.45 -5.91 -46.44
N LYS A 66 15.36 -5.15 -46.55
CA LYS A 66 15.24 -3.87 -45.82
C LYS A 66 15.28 -4.07 -44.30
N TYR A 67 14.59 -5.09 -43.79
CA TYR A 67 14.59 -5.41 -42.36
C TYR A 67 15.93 -5.94 -41.88
N LEU A 68 16.62 -6.74 -42.71
CA LEU A 68 17.97 -7.20 -42.42
C LEU A 68 18.95 -6.01 -42.29
N LEU A 69 18.89 -5.07 -43.23
CA LEU A 69 19.68 -3.84 -43.20
C LEU A 69 19.35 -3.00 -41.96
N THR A 70 18.07 -2.82 -41.62
CA THR A 70 17.64 -2.13 -40.39
C THR A 70 18.19 -2.80 -39.13
N MET A 71 18.16 -4.13 -39.04
CA MET A 71 18.69 -4.84 -37.88
C MET A 71 20.21 -4.71 -37.79
N ILE A 72 20.93 -4.78 -38.91
CA ILE A 72 22.38 -4.57 -38.95
C ILE A 72 22.73 -3.14 -38.50
N THR A 73 22.08 -2.11 -39.05
CA THR A 73 22.34 -0.73 -38.63
C THR A 73 22.00 -0.50 -37.18
N THR A 74 20.90 -1.07 -36.70
CA THR A 74 20.51 -0.99 -35.29
C THR A 74 21.56 -1.61 -34.37
N LEU A 75 22.06 -2.81 -34.72
CA LEU A 75 23.10 -3.48 -33.94
C LEU A 75 24.39 -2.66 -33.92
N VAL A 76 24.82 -2.14 -35.08
CA VAL A 76 26.00 -1.28 -35.18
C VAL A 76 25.82 -0.02 -34.35
N ILE A 77 24.72 0.72 -34.52
CA ILE A 77 24.51 2.01 -33.84
C ILE A 77 24.40 1.83 -32.32
N LEU A 78 23.61 0.86 -31.85
CA LEU A 78 23.38 0.67 -30.41
C LEU A 78 24.56 -0.02 -29.69
N GLU A 79 25.38 -0.81 -30.38
CA GLU A 79 26.59 -1.40 -29.80
C GLU A 79 27.82 -0.47 -29.82
N ILE A 80 27.78 0.69 -30.50
CA ILE A 80 28.86 1.68 -30.46
C ILE A 80 29.15 2.11 -29.01
N PRO A 81 30.42 2.04 -28.55
CA PRO A 81 30.80 2.35 -27.16
C PRO A 81 30.39 3.74 -26.69
N MET A 82 30.38 4.74 -27.59
CA MET A 82 29.95 6.11 -27.28
C MET A 82 28.47 6.22 -26.92
N ILE A 83 27.62 5.41 -27.56
CA ILE A 83 26.17 5.41 -27.35
C ILE A 83 25.84 4.55 -26.13
N LYS A 84 26.48 3.37 -26.00
CA LYS A 84 26.28 2.45 -24.89
C LYS A 84 26.71 3.01 -23.52
N LYS A 85 27.70 3.92 -23.49
CA LYS A 85 28.17 4.57 -22.25
C LYS A 85 27.38 5.83 -21.89
N ARG A 86 26.55 6.37 -22.79
CA ARG A 86 25.70 7.53 -22.51
C ARG A 86 24.34 7.09 -21.97
N LYS A 87 23.81 7.82 -20.99
CA LYS A 87 22.42 7.65 -20.51
C LYS A 87 21.45 8.30 -21.49
N ILE A 88 21.21 7.63 -22.61
CA ILE A 88 20.26 8.09 -23.63
C ILE A 88 18.83 7.77 -23.14
N PRO A 89 17.85 8.68 -23.30
CA PRO A 89 16.47 8.39 -22.94
C PRO A 89 15.91 7.24 -23.80
N GLN A 90 15.09 6.37 -23.19
CA GLN A 90 14.56 5.16 -23.83
C GLN A 90 13.83 5.45 -25.16
N ILE A 91 13.10 6.57 -25.24
CA ILE A 91 12.39 6.98 -26.46
C ILE A 91 13.32 7.11 -27.67
N VAL A 92 14.54 7.60 -27.47
CA VAL A 92 15.53 7.77 -28.54
C VAL A 92 16.08 6.40 -28.98
N MET A 93 16.20 5.45 -28.05
CA MET A 93 16.64 4.09 -28.36
C MET A 93 15.63 3.32 -29.23
N TYR A 94 14.31 3.61 -29.11
CA TYR A 94 13.29 3.05 -30.01
C TYR A 94 13.17 3.81 -31.34
N ALA A 95 13.45 5.11 -31.32
CA ALA A 95 13.33 5.96 -32.51
C ALA A 95 14.42 5.65 -33.56
N ILE A 96 15.65 5.34 -33.13
CA ILE A 96 16.78 5.06 -34.04
C ILE A 96 16.48 3.90 -35.01
N PRO A 97 16.09 2.69 -34.55
CA PRO A 97 15.77 1.57 -35.45
C PRO A 97 14.59 1.86 -36.37
N SER A 98 13.62 2.62 -35.87
CA SER A 98 12.41 2.98 -36.63
C SER A 98 12.72 4.01 -37.72
N ALA A 99 13.59 4.98 -37.46
CA ALA A 99 14.07 5.92 -38.47
C ALA A 99 14.91 5.21 -39.54
N ALA A 100 15.76 4.25 -39.15
CA ALA A 100 16.50 3.42 -40.09
C ALA A 100 15.57 2.56 -40.96
N LEU A 101 14.51 1.99 -40.38
CA LEU A 101 13.47 1.29 -41.14
C LEU A 101 12.81 2.21 -42.18
N GLY A 102 12.41 3.42 -41.76
CA GLY A 102 11.85 4.41 -42.67
C GLY A 102 12.76 4.69 -43.86
N LEU A 103 14.04 4.96 -43.61
CA LEU A 103 15.02 5.24 -44.66
C LEU A 103 15.13 4.11 -45.69
N TYR A 104 15.16 2.85 -45.24
CA TYR A 104 15.22 1.71 -46.14
C TYR A 104 13.89 1.42 -46.85
N SER A 105 12.75 1.69 -46.21
CA SER A 105 11.43 1.57 -46.85
C SER A 105 11.20 2.61 -47.94
N LEU A 106 11.79 3.81 -47.84
CA LEU A 106 11.78 4.79 -48.93
C LEU A 106 12.46 4.28 -50.23
N MET A 107 13.35 3.29 -50.15
CA MET A 107 13.97 2.71 -51.36
C MET A 107 12.92 1.97 -52.23
N GLU A 108 11.83 1.48 -51.66
CA GLU A 108 10.73 0.84 -52.42
C GLU A 108 9.99 1.86 -53.31
N ILE A 109 9.94 3.13 -52.90
CA ILE A 109 9.35 4.22 -53.71
C ILE A 109 10.14 4.40 -55.01
N THR A 110 11.47 4.27 -54.94
CA THR A 110 12.34 4.40 -56.12
C THR A 110 12.25 3.20 -57.08
N ALA A 111 11.61 2.10 -56.65
CA ALA A 111 11.40 0.90 -57.46
C ALA A 111 10.14 0.96 -58.36
N GLY A 112 9.48 2.13 -58.47
CA GLY A 112 8.46 2.40 -59.51
C GLY A 112 7.00 2.23 -59.09
N GLY A 113 6.70 2.14 -57.79
CA GLY A 113 5.33 2.05 -57.28
C GLY A 113 4.61 3.41 -57.10
N PRO A 114 3.28 3.44 -56.85
CA PRO A 114 2.55 4.68 -56.57
C PRO A 114 3.10 5.37 -55.31
N VAL A 115 3.71 6.54 -55.48
CA VAL A 115 4.46 7.26 -54.43
C VAL A 115 3.62 7.47 -53.17
N SER A 116 2.33 7.85 -53.31
CA SER A 116 1.43 8.11 -52.19
C SER A 116 1.16 6.88 -51.33
N HIS A 117 1.04 5.70 -51.94
CA HIS A 117 0.75 4.46 -51.22
C HIS A 117 1.95 4.02 -50.37
N TYR A 118 3.14 3.95 -50.98
CA TYR A 118 4.36 3.52 -50.28
C TYR A 118 4.82 4.52 -49.21
N PHE A 119 4.57 5.81 -49.42
CA PHE A 119 4.85 6.83 -48.40
C PHE A 119 3.99 6.62 -47.14
N LEU A 120 2.69 6.37 -47.30
CA LEU A 120 1.79 6.07 -46.18
C LEU A 120 2.21 4.79 -45.45
N LEU A 121 2.53 3.72 -46.18
CA LEU A 121 3.02 2.47 -45.58
C LEU A 121 4.32 2.71 -44.81
N THR A 122 5.24 3.51 -45.33
CA THR A 122 6.50 3.82 -44.63
C THR A 122 6.26 4.51 -43.29
N ILE A 123 5.37 5.50 -43.23
CA ILE A 123 4.99 6.17 -41.97
C ILE A 123 4.41 5.16 -40.98
N LEU A 124 3.51 4.29 -41.47
CA LEU A 124 2.89 3.26 -40.64
C LEU A 124 3.93 2.26 -40.10
N GLU A 125 4.90 1.84 -40.92
CA GLU A 125 6.00 0.96 -40.55
C GLU A 125 6.86 1.56 -39.42
N MET A 126 7.18 2.85 -39.54
CA MET A 126 7.94 3.58 -38.51
C MET A 126 7.17 3.67 -37.19
N VAL A 127 5.88 4.04 -37.24
CA VAL A 127 5.05 4.17 -36.04
C VAL A 127 4.89 2.82 -35.34
N ILE A 128 4.59 1.76 -36.09
CA ILE A 128 4.42 0.42 -35.51
C ILE A 128 5.76 -0.09 -34.94
N ALA A 129 6.90 0.17 -35.59
CA ALA A 129 8.20 -0.25 -35.08
C ALA A 129 8.53 0.39 -33.72
N VAL A 130 8.29 1.70 -33.54
CA VAL A 130 8.50 2.39 -32.26
C VAL A 130 7.56 1.84 -31.18
N VAL A 131 6.25 1.77 -31.48
CA VAL A 131 5.23 1.36 -30.50
C VAL A 131 5.45 -0.09 -30.08
N SER A 132 5.74 -0.98 -31.03
CA SER A 132 5.99 -2.39 -30.74
C SER A 132 7.29 -2.61 -29.95
N ALA A 133 8.33 -1.80 -30.15
CA ALA A 133 9.54 -1.85 -29.32
C ALA A 133 9.24 -1.57 -27.84
N GLY A 134 8.47 -0.52 -27.55
CA GLY A 134 8.05 -0.18 -26.20
C GLY A 134 7.15 -1.25 -25.58
N LEU A 135 6.18 -1.76 -26.36
CA LEU A 135 5.28 -2.83 -25.92
C LEU A 135 6.06 -4.09 -25.59
N PHE A 136 6.91 -4.60 -26.48
CA PHE A 136 7.61 -5.86 -26.27
C PHE A 136 8.68 -5.81 -25.19
N GLN A 137 9.25 -4.63 -24.90
CA GLN A 137 10.25 -4.50 -23.84
C GLN A 137 9.70 -4.97 -22.48
N TYR A 138 8.51 -4.53 -22.07
CA TYR A 138 7.93 -4.94 -20.79
C TYR A 138 7.72 -6.45 -20.68
N GLY A 139 7.36 -7.11 -21.79
CA GLY A 139 7.15 -8.56 -21.86
C GLY A 139 8.46 -9.33 -21.81
N ILE A 140 9.50 -8.86 -22.53
CA ILE A 140 10.84 -9.46 -22.50
C ILE A 140 11.47 -9.30 -21.11
N GLU A 141 11.38 -8.11 -20.51
CA GLU A 141 11.85 -7.85 -19.16
C GLU A 141 11.14 -8.75 -18.14
N PHE A 142 9.82 -8.92 -18.27
CA PHE A 142 9.06 -9.85 -17.45
C PHE A 142 9.60 -11.28 -17.62
N ILE A 143 9.77 -11.79 -18.84
CA ILE A 143 10.30 -13.16 -19.07
C ILE A 143 11.70 -13.33 -18.46
N MET A 144 12.55 -12.30 -18.52
CA MET A 144 13.88 -12.33 -17.90
C MET A 144 13.83 -12.32 -16.38
N GLN A 145 13.01 -11.45 -15.79
CA GLN A 145 12.98 -11.19 -14.34
C GLN A 145 11.99 -12.08 -13.59
N SER A 146 11.05 -12.74 -14.28
CA SER A 146 9.97 -13.53 -13.66
C SER A 146 10.55 -14.63 -12.76
N SER A 147 10.48 -14.40 -11.46
CA SER A 147 10.76 -15.40 -10.44
C SER A 147 9.43 -16.03 -10.00
N LYS A 148 9.49 -17.18 -9.31
CA LYS A 148 8.29 -17.88 -8.85
C LYS A 148 7.48 -16.95 -7.93
N GLY A 149 6.25 -16.62 -8.30
CA GLY A 149 5.38 -15.69 -7.56
C GLY A 149 5.45 -14.22 -7.98
N TYR A 150 6.22 -13.86 -9.01
CA TYR A 150 6.29 -12.47 -9.49
C TYR A 150 4.98 -12.05 -10.17
N LYS A 151 4.31 -11.03 -9.62
CA LYS A 151 3.07 -10.48 -10.16
C LYS A 151 3.34 -9.49 -11.28
N MET A 152 2.56 -9.59 -12.34
CA MET A 152 2.65 -8.70 -13.51
C MET A 152 2.02 -7.35 -13.19
N ASN A 153 2.70 -6.27 -13.55
CA ASN A 153 2.07 -4.95 -13.61
C ASN A 153 1.17 -4.82 -14.86
N ASN A 154 0.32 -3.80 -14.90
CA ASN A 154 -0.61 -3.55 -16.01
C ASN A 154 0.08 -3.51 -17.38
N GLU A 155 1.26 -2.90 -17.49
CA GLU A 155 2.02 -2.81 -18.73
C GLU A 155 2.58 -4.18 -19.15
N GLN A 156 3.05 -4.98 -18.19
CA GLN A 156 3.55 -6.33 -18.45
C GLN A 156 2.40 -7.28 -18.85
N MET A 157 1.22 -7.10 -18.25
CA MET A 157 0.00 -7.85 -18.56
C MET A 157 -0.41 -7.67 -20.03
N ILE A 158 -0.49 -6.42 -20.48
CA ILE A 158 -0.80 -6.06 -21.87
C ILE A 158 0.30 -6.58 -22.80
N SER A 159 1.57 -6.32 -22.48
CA SER A 159 2.71 -6.74 -23.31
C SER A 159 2.74 -8.26 -23.56
N MET A 160 2.54 -9.06 -22.53
CA MET A 160 2.52 -10.53 -22.67
C MET A 160 1.32 -11.02 -23.48
N ALA A 161 0.15 -10.40 -23.33
CA ALA A 161 -1.01 -10.74 -24.14
C ALA A 161 -0.77 -10.42 -25.62
N VAL A 162 -0.18 -9.26 -25.92
CA VAL A 162 0.20 -8.87 -27.29
C VAL A 162 1.25 -9.82 -27.87
N LEU A 163 2.26 -10.24 -27.09
CA LEU A 163 3.24 -11.24 -27.54
C LEU A 163 2.56 -12.56 -27.93
N VAL A 164 1.62 -13.04 -27.11
CA VAL A 164 0.87 -14.27 -27.40
C VAL A 164 0.01 -14.11 -28.65
N ALA A 165 -0.70 -13.01 -28.79
CA ALA A 165 -1.52 -12.72 -29.96
C ALA A 165 -0.71 -12.63 -31.26
N VAL A 166 0.46 -11.98 -31.22
CA VAL A 166 1.35 -11.90 -32.38
C VAL A 166 1.92 -13.28 -32.73
N MET A 167 2.26 -14.12 -31.73
CA MET A 167 2.66 -15.51 -31.99
C MET A 167 1.53 -16.33 -32.64
N ILE A 168 0.28 -16.14 -32.20
CA ILE A 168 -0.90 -16.79 -32.78
C ILE A 168 -1.10 -16.34 -34.23
N TYR A 169 -1.01 -15.03 -34.49
CA TYR A 169 -1.13 -14.47 -35.84
C TYR A 169 -0.04 -15.02 -36.77
N ALA A 170 1.20 -15.12 -36.28
CA ALA A 170 2.36 -15.53 -37.06
C ALA A 170 2.51 -17.05 -37.26
N PHE A 171 1.64 -17.85 -36.62
CA PHE A 171 1.70 -19.30 -36.68
C PHE A 171 1.21 -19.81 -38.05
N PRO A 172 2.01 -20.58 -38.80
CA PRO A 172 1.64 -21.06 -40.13
C PRO A 172 0.39 -21.94 -40.08
N GLU A 173 -0.47 -21.80 -41.09
CA GLU A 173 -1.62 -22.70 -41.27
C GLU A 173 -1.12 -24.10 -41.58
N LEU A 174 -1.39 -25.04 -40.66
CA LEU A 174 -1.10 -26.45 -40.85
C LEU A 174 -2.36 -27.13 -41.39
N PRO A 175 -2.29 -27.86 -42.52
CA PRO A 175 -3.43 -28.61 -43.05
C PRO A 175 -3.65 -29.87 -42.21
N VAL A 176 -4.29 -29.74 -41.05
CA VAL A 176 -4.68 -30.87 -40.19
C VAL A 176 -6.21 -30.91 -40.08
N ASN A 177 -6.82 -31.99 -40.54
CA ASN A 177 -8.27 -32.07 -40.77
C ASN A 177 -9.15 -32.23 -39.50
N TYR A 178 -8.57 -32.53 -38.33
CA TYR A 178 -9.35 -32.92 -37.14
C TYR A 178 -9.04 -32.13 -35.86
N VAL A 179 -7.91 -31.44 -35.80
CA VAL A 179 -7.55 -30.59 -34.67
C VAL A 179 -6.99 -29.32 -35.25
N ALA A 180 -7.63 -28.20 -34.92
CA ALA A 180 -7.18 -26.87 -35.27
C ALA A 180 -6.13 -26.47 -34.19
N PRO A 181 -4.82 -26.60 -34.47
CA PRO A 181 -3.79 -26.57 -33.43
C PRO A 181 -3.57 -25.15 -32.89
N VAL A 182 -3.86 -24.14 -33.72
CA VAL A 182 -3.76 -22.73 -33.34
C VAL A 182 -4.83 -22.40 -32.32
N GLU A 183 -6.08 -22.78 -32.61
CA GLU A 183 -7.27 -22.60 -31.78
C GLU A 183 -7.12 -23.35 -30.46
N THR A 184 -6.59 -24.58 -30.50
CA THR A 184 -6.28 -25.36 -29.29
C THR A 184 -5.29 -24.60 -28.40
N PHE A 185 -4.24 -24.03 -29.00
CA PHE A 185 -3.27 -23.22 -28.27
C PHE A 185 -3.91 -21.93 -27.71
N VAL A 186 -4.80 -21.28 -28.46
CA VAL A 186 -5.55 -20.10 -28.00
C VAL A 186 -6.44 -20.41 -26.80
N TYR A 187 -7.30 -21.43 -26.89
CA TYR A 187 -8.13 -21.84 -25.76
C TYR A 187 -7.29 -22.21 -24.54
N PHE A 188 -6.17 -22.91 -24.78
CA PHE A 188 -5.25 -23.28 -23.70
C PHE A 188 -4.62 -22.06 -23.02
N ILE A 189 -4.08 -21.10 -23.78
CA ILE A 189 -3.36 -19.96 -23.20
C ILE A 189 -4.31 -19.01 -22.45
N VAL A 190 -5.53 -18.82 -22.96
CA VAL A 190 -6.59 -18.05 -22.28
C VAL A 190 -6.94 -18.73 -20.96
N LEU A 191 -7.27 -20.03 -20.97
CA LEU A 191 -7.59 -20.79 -19.75
C LEU A 191 -6.42 -20.79 -18.75
N PHE A 192 -5.20 -20.99 -19.23
CA PHE A 192 -3.99 -21.01 -18.41
C PHE A 192 -3.76 -19.67 -17.71
N PHE A 193 -3.82 -18.55 -18.44
CA PHE A 193 -3.61 -17.23 -17.84
C PHE A 193 -4.78 -16.79 -16.95
N THR A 194 -6.02 -17.12 -17.31
CA THR A 194 -7.20 -16.95 -16.46
C THR A 194 -7.00 -17.63 -15.09
N TYR A 195 -6.55 -18.89 -15.08
CA TYR A 195 -6.33 -19.60 -13.82
C TYR A 195 -5.08 -19.11 -13.06
N LYS A 196 -4.00 -18.78 -13.76
CA LYS A 196 -2.73 -18.44 -13.11
C LYS A 196 -2.68 -17.01 -12.56
N TYR A 197 -3.18 -16.04 -13.33
CA TYR A 197 -3.06 -14.61 -13.06
C TYR A 197 -4.40 -13.92 -12.78
N GLY A 198 -5.54 -14.60 -13.02
CA GLY A 198 -6.86 -14.14 -12.60
C GLY A 198 -7.60 -13.34 -13.67
N VAL A 199 -8.66 -12.62 -13.24
CA VAL A 199 -9.64 -11.99 -14.14
C VAL A 199 -9.00 -10.98 -15.09
N GLY A 200 -8.13 -10.09 -14.59
CA GLY A 200 -7.50 -9.05 -15.41
C GLY A 200 -6.70 -9.61 -16.59
N GLN A 201 -5.76 -10.51 -16.31
CA GLN A 201 -4.96 -11.13 -17.38
C GLN A 201 -5.79 -12.05 -18.28
N GLY A 202 -6.78 -12.76 -17.72
CA GLY A 202 -7.70 -13.59 -18.49
C GLY A 202 -8.49 -12.79 -19.52
N ALA A 203 -9.06 -11.65 -19.11
CA ALA A 203 -9.80 -10.74 -19.99
C ALA A 203 -8.91 -10.15 -21.09
N ILE A 204 -7.73 -9.65 -20.73
CA ILE A 204 -6.79 -9.07 -21.71
C ILE A 204 -6.32 -10.14 -22.69
N THR A 205 -5.91 -11.32 -22.21
CA THR A 205 -5.48 -12.43 -23.08
C THR A 205 -6.60 -12.85 -24.01
N GLY A 206 -7.83 -12.99 -23.50
CA GLY A 206 -9.01 -13.31 -24.29
C GLY A 206 -9.28 -12.30 -25.40
N ALA A 207 -9.33 -11.01 -25.07
CA ALA A 207 -9.58 -9.93 -26.03
C ALA A 207 -8.53 -9.89 -27.15
N VAL A 208 -7.23 -9.96 -26.78
CA VAL A 208 -6.14 -9.86 -27.76
C VAL A 208 -6.02 -11.14 -28.60
N CYS A 209 -6.29 -12.32 -28.02
CA CYS A 209 -6.34 -13.57 -28.80
C CYS A 209 -7.53 -13.61 -29.76
N GLY A 210 -8.72 -13.16 -29.32
CA GLY A 210 -9.88 -13.04 -30.19
C GLY A 210 -9.60 -12.08 -31.35
N LEU A 211 -8.96 -10.94 -31.07
CA LEU A 211 -8.53 -10.01 -32.13
C LEU A 211 -7.53 -10.66 -33.09
N ALA A 212 -6.58 -11.44 -32.58
CA ALA A 212 -5.60 -12.15 -33.41
C ALA A 212 -6.27 -13.16 -34.36
N LEU A 213 -7.30 -13.87 -33.91
CA LEU A 213 -8.08 -14.79 -34.73
C LEU A 213 -8.96 -14.04 -35.74
N SER A 214 -9.58 -12.93 -35.35
CA SER A 214 -10.33 -12.09 -36.29
C SER A 214 -9.44 -11.54 -37.42
N LEU A 215 -8.18 -11.17 -37.10
CA LEU A 215 -7.19 -10.74 -38.11
C LEU A 215 -6.75 -11.87 -39.06
N ARG A 216 -6.94 -13.14 -38.68
CA ARG A 216 -6.72 -14.31 -39.54
C ARG A 216 -7.94 -14.66 -40.40
N GLY A 217 -9.03 -13.90 -40.31
CA GLY A 217 -10.26 -14.12 -41.07
C GLY A 217 -11.44 -14.65 -40.24
N GLY A 218 -11.29 -14.78 -38.92
CA GLY A 218 -12.40 -15.10 -38.01
C GLY A 218 -13.39 -13.94 -37.83
N PRO A 219 -14.60 -14.19 -37.31
CA PRO A 219 -15.57 -13.14 -37.04
C PRO A 219 -15.11 -12.23 -35.89
N VAL A 220 -15.56 -10.96 -35.91
CA VAL A 220 -15.20 -9.97 -34.87
C VAL A 220 -15.86 -10.29 -33.52
N SER A 221 -16.93 -11.10 -33.54
CA SER A 221 -17.60 -11.62 -32.33
C SER A 221 -16.67 -12.48 -31.45
N ASP A 222 -15.62 -13.08 -32.02
CA ASP A 222 -14.63 -13.86 -31.27
C ASP A 222 -13.94 -13.05 -30.18
N ILE A 223 -13.76 -11.75 -30.39
CA ILE A 223 -13.21 -10.85 -29.38
C ILE A 223 -14.07 -10.90 -28.11
N GLY A 224 -15.39 -10.85 -28.26
CA GLY A 224 -16.35 -10.93 -27.15
C GLY A 224 -16.36 -12.31 -26.49
N LEU A 225 -16.39 -13.37 -27.31
CA LEU A 225 -16.38 -14.76 -26.84
C LEU A 225 -15.15 -15.06 -25.98
N PHE A 226 -13.95 -14.84 -26.51
CA PHE A 226 -12.70 -15.14 -25.80
C PHE A 226 -12.51 -14.24 -24.56
N THR A 227 -12.97 -12.98 -24.61
CA THR A 227 -12.96 -12.09 -23.44
C THR A 227 -13.81 -12.67 -22.31
N MET A 228 -15.04 -13.13 -22.62
CA MET A 228 -15.93 -13.72 -21.61
C MET A 228 -15.41 -15.05 -21.08
N MET A 229 -14.82 -15.88 -21.94
CA MET A 229 -14.11 -17.10 -21.54
C MET A 229 -12.88 -16.79 -20.66
N GLY A 230 -12.32 -15.58 -20.74
CA GLY A 230 -11.30 -15.08 -19.84
C GLY A 230 -11.82 -14.67 -18.45
N ILE A 231 -13.01 -14.06 -18.40
CA ILE A 231 -13.59 -13.42 -17.21
C ILE A 231 -14.38 -14.41 -16.34
N LEU A 232 -15.41 -15.07 -16.88
CA LEU A 232 -16.35 -15.88 -16.10
C LEU A 232 -15.66 -17.02 -15.33
N PRO A 233 -14.75 -17.80 -15.94
CA PRO A 233 -14.04 -18.88 -15.25
C PRO A 233 -13.07 -18.36 -14.19
N ALA A 234 -12.57 -17.12 -14.33
CA ALA A 234 -11.66 -16.52 -13.37
C ALA A 234 -12.33 -16.23 -12.01
N VAL A 235 -13.65 -16.01 -11.98
CA VAL A 235 -14.42 -15.80 -10.74
C VAL A 235 -14.37 -17.05 -9.86
N PHE A 236 -14.41 -18.24 -10.47
CA PHE A 236 -14.41 -19.53 -9.76
C PHE A 236 -13.01 -20.09 -9.52
N ARG A 237 -11.96 -19.29 -9.77
CA ARG A 237 -10.55 -19.69 -9.61
C ARG A 237 -10.19 -20.15 -8.21
N GLU A 238 -10.94 -19.73 -7.20
CA GLU A 238 -10.73 -20.12 -5.81
C GLU A 238 -11.12 -21.58 -5.52
N MET A 239 -12.07 -22.12 -6.27
CA MET A 239 -12.57 -23.48 -6.11
C MET A 239 -11.64 -24.54 -6.74
N GLY A 240 -10.57 -24.12 -7.42
CA GLY A 240 -9.56 -24.99 -8.02
C GLY A 240 -9.75 -25.23 -9.52
N ARG A 241 -8.87 -26.06 -10.11
CA ARG A 241 -8.74 -26.21 -11.57
C ARG A 241 -9.95 -26.88 -12.25
N PHE A 242 -10.62 -27.80 -11.57
CA PHE A 242 -11.74 -28.55 -12.16
C PHE A 242 -12.99 -27.67 -12.31
N PRO A 243 -13.43 -26.90 -11.28
CA PRO A 243 -14.52 -25.94 -11.45
C PRO A 243 -14.24 -24.90 -12.53
N VAL A 244 -13.01 -24.36 -12.60
CA VAL A 244 -12.65 -23.38 -13.64
C VAL A 244 -12.77 -23.96 -15.03
N ALA A 245 -12.28 -25.19 -15.26
CA ALA A 245 -12.43 -25.87 -16.54
C ALA A 245 -13.90 -26.10 -16.91
N ALA A 246 -14.74 -26.49 -15.95
CA ALA A 246 -16.17 -26.68 -16.16
C ALA A 246 -16.88 -25.35 -16.53
N VAL A 247 -16.57 -24.27 -15.80
CA VAL A 247 -17.13 -22.94 -16.10
C VAL A 247 -16.61 -22.41 -17.44
N TYR A 248 -15.37 -22.72 -17.83
CA TYR A 248 -14.81 -22.36 -19.14
C TYR A 248 -15.59 -22.99 -20.28
N LEU A 249 -15.90 -24.29 -20.20
CA LEU A 249 -16.75 -25.00 -21.17
C LEU A 249 -18.18 -24.46 -21.18
N ALA A 250 -18.77 -24.25 -20.00
CA ALA A 250 -20.13 -23.72 -19.88
C ALA A 250 -20.23 -22.30 -20.47
N THR A 251 -19.20 -21.46 -20.26
CA THR A 251 -19.14 -20.10 -20.81
C THR A 251 -19.16 -20.13 -22.33
N ALA A 252 -18.36 -21.01 -22.96
CA ALA A 252 -18.32 -21.15 -24.40
C ALA A 252 -19.69 -21.58 -24.97
N ALA A 253 -20.33 -22.57 -24.32
CA ALA A 253 -21.66 -23.04 -24.71
C ALA A 253 -22.74 -21.94 -24.57
N ILE A 254 -22.75 -21.22 -23.44
CA ILE A 254 -23.72 -20.14 -23.19
C ILE A 254 -23.54 -19.01 -24.21
N MET A 255 -22.31 -18.63 -24.53
CA MET A 255 -22.04 -17.58 -25.52
C MET A 255 -22.51 -17.99 -26.92
N GLY A 256 -22.29 -19.24 -27.33
CA GLY A 256 -22.81 -19.77 -28.59
C GLY A 256 -24.35 -19.80 -28.66
N LEU A 257 -25.03 -20.00 -27.53
CA LEU A 257 -26.50 -19.94 -27.46
C LEU A 257 -27.05 -18.51 -27.53
N ILE A 258 -26.31 -17.52 -27.01
CA ILE A 258 -26.74 -16.12 -26.99
C ILE A 258 -26.65 -15.48 -28.38
N ASN A 259 -25.63 -15.82 -29.16
CA ASN A 259 -25.41 -15.26 -30.49
C ASN A 259 -24.98 -16.35 -31.47
N PRO A 260 -25.74 -16.59 -32.56
CA PRO A 260 -25.35 -17.53 -33.62
C PRO A 260 -23.97 -17.22 -34.23
N ALA A 261 -23.55 -15.95 -34.22
CA ALA A 261 -22.21 -15.56 -34.67
C ALA A 261 -21.07 -15.93 -33.70
N MET A 262 -21.39 -16.54 -32.55
CA MET A 262 -20.45 -17.10 -31.57
C MET A 262 -20.58 -18.63 -31.44
N GLU A 263 -21.30 -19.27 -32.36
CA GLU A 263 -21.47 -20.72 -32.37
C GLU A 263 -20.15 -21.42 -32.73
N LEU A 264 -19.78 -22.42 -31.94
CA LEU A 264 -18.55 -23.18 -32.15
C LEU A 264 -18.76 -24.27 -33.20
N SER A 265 -17.91 -24.29 -34.22
CA SER A 265 -17.79 -25.38 -35.17
C SER A 265 -17.31 -26.68 -34.49
N ILE A 266 -17.52 -27.82 -35.14
CA ILE A 266 -17.04 -29.13 -34.67
C ILE A 266 -15.52 -29.12 -34.40
N ASN A 267 -14.76 -28.41 -35.24
CA ASN A 267 -13.31 -28.27 -35.09
C ASN A 267 -12.95 -27.45 -33.85
N GLU A 268 -13.68 -26.37 -33.57
CA GLU A 268 -13.47 -25.53 -32.38
C GLU A 268 -13.88 -26.26 -31.09
N ILE A 269 -14.92 -27.09 -31.13
CA ILE A 269 -15.28 -27.96 -30.00
C ILE A 269 -14.15 -28.98 -29.73
N GLY A 270 -13.55 -29.54 -30.79
CA GLY A 270 -12.35 -30.39 -30.68
C GLY A 270 -11.14 -29.64 -30.09
N ALA A 271 -10.93 -28.40 -30.51
CA ALA A 271 -9.85 -27.54 -30.00
C ALA A 271 -10.06 -27.12 -28.53
N LEU A 272 -11.29 -26.79 -28.16
CA LEU A 272 -11.67 -26.40 -26.80
C LEU A 272 -11.52 -27.58 -25.83
N SER A 273 -12.05 -28.75 -26.21
CA SER A 273 -11.96 -29.95 -25.38
C SER A 273 -10.51 -30.41 -25.19
N SER A 274 -9.71 -30.41 -26.26
CA SER A 274 -8.29 -30.74 -26.17
C SER A 274 -7.50 -29.74 -25.29
N ALA A 275 -7.77 -28.44 -25.40
CA ALA A 275 -7.17 -27.42 -24.55
C ALA A 275 -7.48 -27.64 -23.06
N VAL A 276 -8.73 -27.99 -22.73
CA VAL A 276 -9.14 -28.31 -21.35
C VAL A 276 -8.43 -29.56 -20.83
N VAL A 277 -8.32 -30.61 -21.65
CA VAL A 277 -7.59 -31.83 -21.28
C VAL A 277 -6.12 -31.52 -21.00
N VAL A 278 -5.45 -30.77 -21.87
CA VAL A 278 -4.05 -30.35 -21.69
C VAL A 278 -3.89 -29.53 -20.41
N PHE A 279 -4.80 -28.60 -20.14
CA PHE A 279 -4.80 -27.80 -18.90
C PHE A 279 -4.95 -28.66 -17.64
N LEU A 280 -5.83 -29.66 -17.64
CA LEU A 280 -6.04 -30.53 -16.48
C LEU A 280 -4.88 -31.50 -16.24
N LEU A 281 -4.20 -31.94 -17.30
CA LEU A 281 -3.03 -32.83 -17.22
C LEU A 281 -1.75 -32.12 -16.76
N LEU A 282 -1.70 -30.79 -16.83
CA LEU A 282 -0.50 -30.03 -16.44
C LEU A 282 -0.16 -30.22 -14.94
N PRO A 283 1.13 -30.39 -14.60
CA PRO A 283 1.55 -30.63 -13.23
C PRO A 283 1.34 -29.40 -12.34
N ARG A 284 1.04 -29.63 -11.05
CA ARG A 284 0.76 -28.58 -10.05
C ARG A 284 1.88 -27.53 -9.93
N ASN A 285 3.11 -27.88 -10.30
CA ASN A 285 4.26 -26.98 -10.26
C ASN A 285 4.21 -25.84 -11.30
N LEU A 286 3.51 -26.05 -12.42
CA LEU A 286 3.37 -25.04 -13.48
C LEU A 286 2.07 -24.22 -13.32
N ILE A 287 1.02 -24.85 -12.80
CA ILE A 287 -0.29 -24.23 -12.55
C ILE A 287 -0.43 -23.77 -11.08
N TYR A 288 0.55 -23.04 -10.57
CA TYR A 288 0.42 -22.38 -9.29
C TYR A 288 -0.29 -21.03 -9.48
N ARG A 289 -1.17 -20.66 -8.55
CA ARG A 289 -1.81 -19.33 -8.52
C ARG A 289 -0.81 -18.31 -7.99
N VAL A 290 -0.56 -17.24 -8.74
CA VAL A 290 0.42 -16.22 -8.34
C VAL A 290 -0.08 -15.41 -7.13
N ASP A 291 -1.37 -15.05 -7.09
CA ASP A 291 -1.92 -14.28 -5.97
C ASP A 291 -2.06 -15.09 -4.67
N ALA A 292 -2.10 -16.44 -4.74
CA ALA A 292 -2.18 -17.29 -3.55
C ALA A 292 -0.87 -17.30 -2.74
N VAL A 293 0.26 -16.93 -3.38
CA VAL A 293 1.57 -16.85 -2.73
C VAL A 293 1.73 -15.54 -1.96
N ASP A 294 1.06 -14.47 -2.38
CA ASP A 294 1.12 -13.12 -1.77
C ASP A 294 -0.08 -12.84 -0.84
N GLY A 295 -1.21 -13.54 -1.01
CA GLY A 295 -2.42 -13.34 -0.21
C GLY A 295 -2.23 -13.62 1.29
N ILE A 296 -1.39 -14.59 1.64
CA ILE A 296 -1.07 -14.91 3.05
C ILE A 296 -0.20 -13.80 3.65
N GLY A 297 0.86 -13.36 2.95
CA GLY A 297 1.78 -12.34 3.44
C GLY A 297 1.19 -10.93 3.48
N LYS A 298 0.38 -10.54 2.49
CA LYS A 298 -0.16 -9.17 2.40
C LYS A 298 -1.30 -8.91 3.39
N GLN A 299 -2.15 -9.92 3.68
CA GLN A 299 -3.13 -9.81 4.76
C GLN A 299 -2.46 -9.76 6.13
N GLU A 300 -1.41 -10.56 6.38
CA GLU A 300 -0.65 -10.50 7.63
C GLU A 300 0.07 -9.16 7.82
N ILE A 301 0.71 -8.61 6.77
CA ILE A 301 1.40 -7.32 6.83
C ILE A 301 0.42 -6.16 7.04
N LEU A 302 -0.71 -6.14 6.31
CA LEU A 302 -1.74 -5.11 6.49
C LEU A 302 -2.45 -5.23 7.84
N ALA A 303 -2.70 -6.44 8.33
CA ALA A 303 -3.24 -6.66 9.67
C ALA A 303 -2.26 -6.20 10.76
N ALA A 304 -0.96 -6.50 10.60
CA ALA A 304 0.08 -6.07 11.53
C ALA A 304 0.23 -4.55 11.56
N ASP A 305 0.24 -3.86 10.41
CA ASP A 305 0.32 -2.39 10.36
C ASP A 305 -0.93 -1.72 10.96
N ASN A 306 -2.12 -2.28 10.74
CA ASN A 306 -3.35 -1.79 11.36
C ASN A 306 -3.34 -1.99 12.89
N LEU A 307 -2.94 -3.17 13.37
CA LEU A 307 -2.79 -3.45 14.81
C LEU A 307 -1.77 -2.52 15.46
N LYS A 308 -0.64 -2.26 14.80
CA LYS A 308 0.37 -1.31 15.27
C LYS A 308 -0.16 0.12 15.37
N LYS A 309 -0.95 0.57 14.38
CA LYS A 309 -1.55 1.91 14.41
C LYS A 309 -2.58 2.05 15.52
N ILE A 310 -3.38 1.00 15.75
CA ILE A 310 -4.34 0.94 16.87
C ILE A 310 -3.58 0.98 18.20
N ALA A 311 -2.51 0.18 18.36
CA ALA A 311 -1.68 0.17 19.55
C ALA A 311 -1.08 1.56 19.84
N LYS A 312 -0.53 2.25 18.82
CA LYS A 312 0.00 3.62 18.95
C LYS A 312 -1.03 4.58 19.52
N THR A 313 -2.21 4.59 18.93
CA THR A 313 -3.29 5.51 19.32
C THR A 313 -3.76 5.20 20.74
N ARG A 314 -3.91 3.92 21.10
CA ARG A 314 -4.29 3.51 22.46
C ARG A 314 -3.24 3.93 23.49
N MET A 315 -1.95 3.72 23.21
CA MET A 315 -0.86 4.09 24.11
C MET A 315 -0.80 5.61 24.35
N LYS A 316 -1.01 6.39 23.29
CA LYS A 316 -1.13 7.86 23.40
C LYS A 316 -2.32 8.29 24.26
N VAL A 317 -3.49 7.68 24.08
CA VAL A 317 -4.68 7.96 24.91
C VAL A 317 -4.44 7.64 26.38
N PHE A 318 -3.70 6.58 26.70
CA PHE A 318 -3.32 6.27 28.08
C PHE A 318 -2.39 7.36 28.65
N SER A 319 -1.31 7.70 27.96
CA SER A 319 -0.37 8.76 28.37
C SER A 319 -1.11 10.09 28.63
N ASP A 320 -1.93 10.55 27.67
CA ASP A 320 -2.70 11.78 27.81
C ASP A 320 -3.69 11.74 29.00
N SER A 321 -4.30 10.58 29.29
CA SER A 321 -5.20 10.41 30.43
C SER A 321 -4.46 10.54 31.77
N PHE A 322 -3.29 9.91 31.90
CA PHE A 322 -2.45 10.00 33.09
C PHE A 322 -1.95 11.43 33.33
N LEU A 323 -1.53 12.12 32.27
CA LEU A 323 -1.11 13.52 32.36
C LEU A 323 -2.26 14.45 32.79
N LYS A 324 -3.48 14.23 32.29
CA LYS A 324 -4.65 15.01 32.71
C LYS A 324 -5.01 14.78 34.17
N LEU A 325 -4.93 13.54 34.65
CA LEU A 325 -5.20 13.21 36.04
C LEU A 325 -4.18 13.88 36.98
N SER A 326 -2.90 13.82 36.63
CA SER A 326 -1.82 14.55 37.33
C SER A 326 -2.13 16.04 37.47
N LYS A 327 -2.41 16.74 36.36
CA LYS A 327 -2.78 18.18 36.38
C LYS A 327 -4.00 18.49 37.23
N THR A 328 -4.97 17.57 37.26
CA THR A 328 -6.20 17.76 38.04
C THR A 328 -5.90 17.69 39.54
N LEU A 329 -5.04 16.77 39.97
CA LEU A 329 -4.63 16.63 41.36
C LEU A 329 -3.83 17.85 41.83
N ASP A 330 -2.88 18.34 41.02
CA ASP A 330 -2.11 19.57 41.32
C ASP A 330 -3.03 20.78 41.54
N THR A 331 -4.01 20.96 40.66
CA THR A 331 -4.94 22.11 40.71
C THR A 331 -5.83 22.08 41.97
N ILE A 332 -6.19 20.89 42.46
CA ILE A 332 -7.00 20.74 43.68
C ILE A 332 -6.16 21.12 44.91
N THR A 333 -4.89 20.73 44.93
CA THR A 333 -3.95 21.04 46.01
C THR A 333 -3.74 22.55 46.15
N GLU A 334 -3.54 23.28 45.06
CA GLU A 334 -3.38 24.76 45.09
C GLU A 334 -4.60 25.50 45.67
N LYS A 335 -5.82 24.99 45.44
CA LYS A 335 -7.05 25.62 45.94
C LYS A 335 -7.25 25.45 47.44
N GLN A 336 -6.74 24.38 48.04
CA GLN A 336 -6.91 24.10 49.47
C GLN A 336 -6.02 24.97 50.36
N ILE A 337 -4.88 25.45 49.86
CA ILE A 337 -3.91 26.27 50.61
C ILE A 337 -4.47 27.67 51.00
N LYS A 338 -5.55 28.14 50.35
CA LYS A 338 -6.08 29.51 50.50
C LYS A 338 -7.21 29.70 51.55
N LEU A 339 -7.47 28.73 52.43
CA LEU A 339 -8.71 28.72 53.25
C LEU A 339 -8.66 29.38 54.64
N LYS A 340 -7.53 29.94 55.08
CA LYS A 340 -7.34 30.41 56.48
C LYS A 340 -8.41 31.37 57.02
N GLN A 341 -8.79 32.41 56.28
CA GLN A 341 -9.73 33.43 56.79
C GLN A 341 -11.15 32.90 57.00
N LYS A 342 -11.58 31.92 56.20
CA LYS A 342 -12.92 31.32 56.32
C LYS A 342 -13.03 30.44 57.56
N GLU A 343 -11.92 29.82 57.98
CA GLU A 343 -11.90 28.95 59.15
C GLU A 343 -12.03 29.76 60.46
N ILE A 344 -11.42 30.93 60.55
CA ILE A 344 -11.54 31.83 61.71
C ILE A 344 -13.00 32.27 61.90
N ASN A 345 -13.64 32.75 60.83
CA ASN A 345 -15.05 33.17 60.89
C ASN A 345 -15.99 32.03 61.30
N ARG A 346 -15.72 30.81 60.80
CA ARG A 346 -16.48 29.61 61.16
C ARG A 346 -16.31 29.25 62.63
N MET A 347 -15.09 29.34 63.17
CA MET A 347 -14.84 29.09 64.61
C MET A 347 -15.61 30.08 65.48
N PHE A 348 -15.65 31.36 65.08
CA PHE A 348 -16.41 32.38 65.78
C PHE A 348 -17.93 32.11 65.76
N GLU A 349 -18.47 31.73 64.61
CA GLU A 349 -19.88 31.33 64.47
C GLU A 349 -20.20 30.12 65.36
N ASP A 350 -19.35 29.09 65.35
CA ASP A 350 -19.54 27.87 66.13
C ASP A 350 -19.54 28.15 67.65
N VAL A 351 -18.60 28.97 68.14
CA VAL A 351 -18.54 29.38 69.56
C VAL A 351 -19.76 30.23 69.94
N SER A 352 -20.16 31.16 69.08
CA SER A 352 -21.29 32.06 69.32
C SER A 352 -22.63 31.31 69.32
N GLU A 353 -22.83 30.37 68.40
CA GLU A 353 -24.04 29.55 68.31
C GLU A 353 -24.17 28.63 69.53
N LYS A 354 -23.06 28.08 70.02
CA LYS A 354 -23.05 27.13 71.13
C LYS A 354 -23.18 27.78 72.50
N LEU A 355 -22.53 28.93 72.72
CA LEU A 355 -22.46 29.57 74.04
C LEU A 355 -23.24 30.89 74.11
N CYS A 356 -23.07 31.77 73.13
CA CYS A 356 -23.62 33.13 73.19
C CYS A 356 -25.13 33.18 72.92
N LYS A 357 -25.65 32.36 72.01
CA LYS A 357 -27.06 32.38 71.56
C LYS A 357 -28.07 32.23 72.70
N ASN A 358 -27.79 31.36 73.67
CA ASN A 358 -28.67 31.09 74.81
C ASN A 358 -28.19 31.78 76.11
N CYS A 359 -27.22 32.70 76.02
CA CYS A 359 -26.66 33.41 77.17
C CYS A 359 -27.60 34.52 77.64
N SER A 360 -27.76 34.67 78.96
CA SER A 360 -28.61 35.70 79.57
C SER A 360 -28.15 37.14 79.26
N ASN A 361 -26.86 37.33 78.94
CA ASN A 361 -26.28 38.64 78.60
C ASN A 361 -26.17 38.88 77.08
N CYS A 362 -26.73 37.98 76.25
CA CYS A 362 -26.59 38.00 74.79
C CYS A 362 -27.03 39.34 74.16
N THR A 363 -28.21 39.85 74.53
CA THR A 363 -28.74 41.13 74.02
C THR A 363 -27.78 42.29 74.30
N ASN A 364 -27.15 42.33 75.47
CA ASN A 364 -26.23 43.42 75.81
C ASN A 364 -24.86 43.30 75.10
N CYS A 365 -24.37 42.08 74.87
CA CYS A 365 -23.13 41.84 74.13
C CYS A 365 -23.29 42.12 72.63
N TRP A 366 -24.41 41.71 72.02
CA TRP A 366 -24.59 41.72 70.56
C TRP A 366 -25.46 42.86 70.02
N GLU A 367 -26.29 43.53 70.82
CA GLU A 367 -27.05 44.71 70.37
C GLU A 367 -26.43 46.02 70.86
N ASN A 368 -25.99 46.08 72.12
CA ASN A 368 -25.46 47.32 72.72
C ASN A 368 -23.93 47.47 72.59
N ASN A 369 -23.17 46.37 72.56
CA ASN A 369 -21.69 46.37 72.58
C ASN A 369 -21.08 45.49 71.48
N LEU A 370 -21.69 45.45 70.30
CA LEU A 370 -21.31 44.55 69.21
C LEU A 370 -19.86 44.72 68.75
N GLU A 371 -19.41 45.95 68.49
CA GLU A 371 -18.05 46.22 68.01
C GLU A 371 -17.00 45.81 69.04
N ASP A 372 -17.21 46.17 70.31
CA ASP A 372 -16.29 45.85 71.40
C ASP A 372 -16.21 44.33 71.65
N THR A 373 -17.35 43.63 71.61
CA THR A 373 -17.40 42.17 71.81
C THR A 373 -16.73 41.43 70.66
N TYR A 374 -16.95 41.88 69.42
CA TYR A 374 -16.31 41.30 68.23
C TYR A 374 -14.80 41.53 68.23
N GLN A 375 -14.35 42.73 68.61
CA GLN A 375 -12.92 43.06 68.65
C GLN A 375 -12.19 42.31 69.78
N ALA A 376 -12.84 42.14 70.94
CA ALA A 376 -12.34 41.32 72.03
C ALA A 376 -12.25 39.83 71.64
N ALA A 377 -13.24 39.31 70.91
CA ALA A 377 -13.19 37.94 70.39
C ALA A 377 -12.06 37.78 69.36
N CYS A 378 -11.91 38.70 68.40
CA CYS A 378 -10.81 38.67 67.43
C CYS A 378 -9.43 38.65 68.09
N THR A 379 -9.21 39.47 69.12
CA THR A 379 -7.93 39.48 69.87
C THR A 379 -7.66 38.16 70.58
N LEU A 380 -8.69 37.50 71.11
CA LEU A 380 -8.57 36.15 71.67
C LEU A 380 -8.23 35.10 70.60
N PHE A 381 -8.82 35.16 69.41
CA PHE A 381 -8.47 34.26 68.30
C PHE A 381 -7.03 34.49 67.81
N GLU A 382 -6.56 35.73 67.74
CA GLU A 382 -5.17 36.05 67.41
C GLU A 382 -4.19 35.53 68.47
N ALA A 383 -4.55 35.62 69.75
CA ALA A 383 -3.78 35.04 70.84
C ALA A 383 -3.73 33.51 70.74
N ALA A 384 -4.85 32.86 70.42
CA ALA A 384 -4.90 31.41 70.15
C ALA A 384 -4.01 31.02 68.96
N GLU A 385 -4.01 31.79 67.88
CA GLU A 385 -3.17 31.55 66.70
C GLU A 385 -1.67 31.68 67.03
N ARG A 386 -1.29 32.70 67.81
CA ARG A 386 0.11 32.98 68.15
C ARG A 386 0.67 32.02 69.20
N ASN A 387 -0.09 31.74 70.25
CA ASN A 387 0.37 31.00 71.42
C ASN A 387 -0.03 29.51 71.38
N GLY A 388 -0.92 29.13 70.46
CA GLY A 388 -1.46 27.78 70.31
C GLY A 388 -2.62 27.44 71.26
N PHE A 389 -2.86 28.29 72.26
CA PHE A 389 -3.96 28.26 73.21
C PHE A 389 -4.08 29.62 73.90
N ILE A 390 -5.28 29.97 74.37
CA ILE A 390 -5.56 31.20 75.11
C ILE A 390 -5.23 30.97 76.59
N GLN A 391 -4.36 31.83 77.14
CA GLN A 391 -4.05 31.88 78.58
C GLN A 391 -4.90 32.95 79.28
N LYS A 392 -4.94 32.93 80.62
CA LYS A 392 -5.74 33.91 81.38
C LYS A 392 -5.22 35.34 81.19
N GLU A 393 -3.92 35.46 80.95
CA GLU A 393 -3.20 36.71 80.70
C GLU A 393 -3.50 37.29 79.31
N ASP A 394 -3.97 36.47 78.38
CA ASP A 394 -4.35 36.87 77.01
C ASP A 394 -5.76 37.46 76.94
N ILE A 395 -6.55 37.37 78.03
CA ILE A 395 -7.94 37.82 78.06
C ILE A 395 -8.02 39.33 78.26
N PRO A 396 -8.64 40.10 77.33
CA PRO A 396 -8.81 41.53 77.51
C PRO A 396 -9.59 41.84 78.81
N ALA A 397 -9.10 42.78 79.62
CA ALA A 397 -9.69 43.10 80.93
C ALA A 397 -11.19 43.45 80.88
N LYS A 398 -11.61 44.11 79.79
CA LYS A 398 -13.02 44.44 79.53
C LYS A 398 -13.86 43.20 79.21
N PHE A 399 -13.31 42.24 78.46
CA PHE A 399 -13.99 40.97 78.17
C PHE A 399 -14.14 40.11 79.43
N LEU A 400 -13.13 40.15 80.31
CA LEU A 400 -13.15 39.47 81.60
C LEU A 400 -14.25 39.99 82.54
N SER A 401 -14.57 41.29 82.49
CA SER A 401 -15.65 41.89 83.29
C SER A 401 -17.03 41.73 82.67
N ASP A 402 -17.13 41.74 81.34
CA ASP A 402 -18.41 41.87 80.63
C ASP A 402 -19.04 40.50 80.28
N CYS A 403 -18.21 39.47 80.08
CA CYS A 403 -18.69 38.12 79.76
C CYS A 403 -18.92 37.30 81.04
N ILE A 404 -20.17 36.85 81.23
CA ILE A 404 -20.58 36.06 82.42
C ILE A 404 -20.12 34.60 82.36
N ALA A 405 -19.64 34.13 81.20
CA ALA A 405 -19.22 32.75 80.92
C ALA A 405 -17.80 32.70 80.32
N VAL A 406 -16.90 33.58 80.80
CA VAL A 406 -15.51 33.71 80.29
C VAL A 406 -14.77 32.38 80.25
N ASP A 407 -14.80 31.60 81.34
CA ASP A 407 -14.05 30.35 81.43
C ASP A 407 -14.56 29.32 80.40
N GLU A 408 -15.88 29.23 80.20
CA GLU A 408 -16.50 28.35 79.21
C GLU A 408 -16.21 28.81 77.78
N PHE A 409 -16.24 30.13 77.53
CA PHE A 409 -15.90 30.73 76.24
C PHE A 409 -14.45 30.43 75.85
N VAL A 410 -13.50 30.62 76.76
CA VAL A 410 -12.08 30.32 76.53
C VAL A 410 -11.85 28.83 76.32
N SER A 411 -12.49 27.97 77.13
CA SER A 411 -12.39 26.51 76.97
C SER A 411 -12.93 26.03 75.61
N GLU A 412 -14.09 26.54 75.18
CA GLU A 412 -14.69 26.16 73.90
C GLU A 412 -13.90 26.72 72.71
N THR A 413 -13.37 27.93 72.84
CA THR A 413 -12.51 28.55 71.82
C THR A 413 -11.21 27.75 71.65
N ASN A 414 -10.56 27.35 72.75
CA ASN A 414 -9.39 26.48 72.72
C ASN A 414 -9.69 25.11 72.08
N ARG A 415 -10.85 24.51 72.40
CA ARG A 415 -11.31 23.25 71.79
C ARG A 415 -11.54 23.40 70.27
N SER A 416 -12.20 24.48 69.86
CA SER A 416 -12.48 24.79 68.45
C SER A 416 -11.18 25.00 67.66
N PHE A 417 -10.21 25.69 68.27
CA PHE A 417 -8.89 25.91 67.71
C PHE A 417 -8.08 24.61 67.57
N GLU A 418 -8.13 23.71 68.56
CA GLU A 418 -7.47 22.39 68.49
C GLU A 418 -8.05 21.54 67.34
N ILE A 419 -9.37 21.52 67.17
CA ILE A 419 -10.05 20.84 66.07
C ILE A 419 -9.63 21.45 64.72
N ALA A 420 -9.58 22.78 64.62
CA ALA A 420 -9.15 23.46 63.40
C ALA A 420 -7.70 23.14 63.04
N LYS A 421 -6.80 23.13 64.03
CA LYS A 421 -5.39 22.75 63.85
C LYS A 421 -5.26 21.30 63.34
N LEU A 422 -6.01 20.36 63.92
CA LEU A 422 -6.04 18.97 63.44
C LEU A 422 -6.55 18.88 62.00
N ASN A 423 -7.64 19.58 61.68
CA ASN A 423 -8.18 19.64 60.33
C ASN A 423 -7.15 20.20 59.33
N GLN A 424 -6.43 21.26 59.70
CA GLN A 424 -5.37 21.84 58.87
C GLN A 424 -4.21 20.85 58.65
N ILE A 425 -3.78 20.12 59.69
CA ILE A 425 -2.75 19.08 59.55
C ILE A 425 -3.22 17.98 58.58
N TRP A 426 -4.47 17.53 58.71
CA TRP A 426 -5.03 16.52 57.81
C TRP A 426 -5.19 17.03 56.38
N GLN A 427 -5.64 18.28 56.20
CA GLN A 427 -5.71 18.93 54.89
C GLN A 427 -4.32 19.00 54.23
N ASN A 428 -3.30 19.41 54.98
CA ASN A 428 -1.91 19.46 54.50
C ASN A 428 -1.37 18.08 54.12
N ARG A 429 -1.63 17.04 54.93
CA ARG A 429 -1.23 15.65 54.60
C ARG A 429 -1.92 15.13 53.34
N VAL A 430 -3.20 15.45 53.16
CA VAL A 430 -3.95 15.08 51.94
C VAL A 430 -3.42 15.83 50.73
N ALA A 431 -3.08 17.11 50.87
CA ALA A 431 -2.46 17.92 49.83
C ALA A 431 -1.10 17.36 49.41
N GLU A 432 -0.21 17.08 50.37
CA GLU A 432 1.11 16.47 50.13
C GLU A 432 0.98 15.10 49.45
N SER A 433 0.08 14.24 49.93
CA SER A 433 -0.18 12.95 49.29
C SER A 433 -0.67 13.09 47.84
N ARG A 434 -1.49 14.10 47.54
CA ARG A 434 -1.99 14.36 46.18
C ARG A 434 -0.90 14.86 45.25
N GLU A 435 -0.02 15.71 45.74
CA GLU A 435 1.13 16.23 44.99
C GLU A 435 2.07 15.09 44.58
N VAL A 436 2.41 14.19 45.53
CA VAL A 436 3.22 13.00 45.24
C VAL A 436 2.54 12.09 44.20
N ILE A 437 1.23 11.85 44.33
CA ILE A 437 0.49 11.04 43.35
C ILE A 437 0.47 11.71 41.97
N ALA A 438 0.31 13.03 41.92
CA ALA A 438 0.31 13.78 40.67
C ALA A 438 1.66 13.69 39.95
N GLU A 439 2.77 13.78 40.69
CA GLU A 439 4.12 13.60 40.16
C GLU A 439 4.33 12.18 39.60
N GLN A 440 3.92 11.15 40.36
CA GLN A 440 4.00 9.76 39.91
C GLN A 440 3.19 9.49 38.64
N LEU A 441 1.97 10.03 38.53
CA LEU A 441 1.15 9.88 37.32
C LEU A 441 1.78 10.60 36.11
N LYS A 442 2.47 11.72 36.33
CA LYS A 442 3.22 12.43 35.29
C LYS A 442 4.41 11.61 34.83
N GLU A 443 5.17 11.00 35.74
CA GLU A 443 6.27 10.09 35.39
C GLU A 443 5.79 8.91 34.56
N VAL A 444 4.71 8.25 34.97
CA VAL A 444 4.10 7.14 34.22
C VAL A 444 3.69 7.58 32.81
N SER A 445 3.08 8.77 32.68
CA SER A 445 2.73 9.34 31.37
C SER A 445 3.95 9.50 30.46
N THR A 446 5.05 10.03 31.00
CA THR A 446 6.31 10.24 30.28
C THR A 446 6.94 8.90 29.86
N VAL A 447 7.03 7.93 30.76
CA VAL A 447 7.57 6.59 30.47
C VAL A 447 6.78 5.91 29.35
N ILE A 448 5.44 5.98 29.38
CA ILE A 448 4.61 5.42 28.32
C ILE A 448 4.89 6.12 26.99
N GLN A 449 5.07 7.43 26.99
CA GLN A 449 5.36 8.21 25.79
C GLN A 449 6.75 7.86 25.21
N ASP A 450 7.75 7.69 26.07
CA ASP A 450 9.12 7.33 25.69
C ASP A 450 9.19 5.91 25.13
N ILE A 451 8.57 4.92 25.81
CA ILE A 451 8.47 3.54 25.30
C ILE A 451 7.78 3.52 23.93
N THR A 452 6.70 4.27 23.79
CA THR A 452 6.00 4.39 22.51
C THR A 452 6.94 4.98 21.45
N SER A 453 7.63 6.06 21.76
CA SER A 453 8.58 6.72 20.85
C SER A 453 9.73 5.79 20.42
N ASP A 454 10.34 5.09 21.37
CA ASP A 454 11.49 4.21 21.13
C ASP A 454 11.12 3.02 20.26
N ILE A 455 9.97 2.39 20.49
CA ILE A 455 9.47 1.28 19.66
C ILE A 455 9.33 1.72 18.20
N TYR A 456 8.76 2.90 17.94
CA TYR A 456 8.58 3.40 16.58
C TYR A 456 9.89 3.90 15.95
N THR A 457 10.79 4.49 16.75
CA THR A 457 12.08 5.01 16.26
C THR A 457 13.05 3.89 15.92
N ALA A 458 13.12 2.85 16.75
CA ALA A 458 13.91 1.63 16.49
C ALA A 458 13.42 0.90 15.23
N GLU A 459 12.11 0.84 15.01
CA GLU A 459 11.54 0.28 13.78
C GLU A 459 11.94 1.09 12.54
N GLN A 460 11.86 2.42 12.62
CA GLN A 460 12.19 3.30 11.49
C GLN A 460 13.68 3.23 11.13
N ALA A 461 14.55 3.14 12.14
CA ALA A 461 15.98 2.90 11.96
C ALA A 461 16.26 1.52 11.34
N SER A 462 15.54 0.48 11.77
CA SER A 462 15.65 -0.88 11.19
C SER A 462 15.24 -0.88 9.71
N ARG A 463 14.08 -0.28 9.36
CA ARG A 463 13.63 -0.16 7.96
C ARG A 463 14.60 0.63 7.08
N MET A 464 15.16 1.74 7.57
CA MET A 464 16.16 2.50 6.82
C MET A 464 17.47 1.71 6.63
N THR A 465 17.85 0.91 7.61
CA THR A 465 19.03 0.04 7.52
C THR A 465 18.79 -1.09 6.53
N GLU A 466 17.61 -1.70 6.57
CA GLU A 466 17.15 -2.71 5.63
C GLU A 466 17.09 -2.17 4.19
N GLU A 467 16.52 -0.98 3.97
CA GLU A 467 16.55 -0.33 2.64
C GLU A 467 17.96 -0.03 2.15
N LYS A 468 18.86 0.42 3.03
CA LYS A 468 20.27 0.65 2.68
C LYS A 468 20.97 -0.66 2.32
N VAL A 469 20.74 -1.73 3.08
CA VAL A 469 21.29 -3.06 2.84
C VAL A 469 20.75 -3.61 1.52
N ILE A 470 19.44 -3.52 1.28
CA ILE A 470 18.80 -3.92 0.01
C ILE A 470 19.37 -3.12 -1.17
N ARG A 471 19.54 -1.79 -1.04
CA ARG A 471 20.15 -0.96 -2.09
C ARG A 471 21.59 -1.38 -2.37
N ARG A 472 22.38 -1.68 -1.35
CA ARG A 472 23.79 -2.09 -1.47
C ARG A 472 23.91 -3.48 -2.09
N LEU A 473 23.08 -4.43 -1.67
CA LEU A 473 23.01 -5.77 -2.25
C LEU A 473 22.52 -5.74 -3.71
N LYS A 474 21.56 -4.86 -4.04
CA LYS A 474 21.17 -4.60 -5.44
C LYS A 474 22.29 -3.99 -6.27
N ALA A 475 23.10 -3.11 -5.70
CA ALA A 475 24.27 -2.52 -6.37
C ALA A 475 25.36 -3.58 -6.67
N GLU A 476 25.49 -4.59 -5.81
CA GLU A 476 26.40 -5.74 -5.98
C GLU A 476 25.77 -6.89 -6.80
N HIS A 477 24.62 -6.66 -7.45
CA HIS A 477 23.88 -7.68 -8.22
C HIS A 477 23.47 -8.94 -7.43
N ILE A 478 23.37 -8.85 -6.10
CA ILE A 478 22.88 -9.91 -5.22
C ILE A 478 21.36 -9.76 -5.07
N LEU A 479 20.62 -10.79 -5.49
CA LEU A 479 19.17 -10.85 -5.36
C LEU A 479 18.79 -11.08 -3.90
N VAL A 480 18.38 -10.01 -3.22
CA VAL A 480 17.74 -10.07 -1.91
C VAL A 480 16.28 -10.46 -2.13
N LYS A 481 15.82 -11.47 -1.41
CA LYS A 481 14.46 -12.02 -1.51
C LYS A 481 13.52 -11.32 -0.55
#